data_AF-A0A529LUA8-F1
#
_entry.id   AF-A0A529LUA8-F1
#
_cell.length_a   1.000
_cell.length_b   1.000
_cell.length_c   1.000
_cell.angle_alpha   90.00
_cell.angle_beta   90.00
_cell.angle_gamma   90.00
#
_symmetry.space_group_name_H-M   'P 1'
#
loop_
_entity.id
_entity.type
_entity.pdbx_description
1 polymer ?
#
loop_
_entity_poly.entity_id
_entity_poly.type
_entity_poly.pdbx_seq_one_letter_code
_entity_poly.pdbx_strand_id
1 'polypeptide(L)'
;LVQAVVDEGLGPILTWKSASDDAERRVADLFATAMPRIEAFEATFKAALKLSLDQWARRQAGTLGSEPAFTRGHRVDLLKDAIAPLKGRLKPRQFRRLAQALSLVFGVEVVTVLKDIWGLDSAEMMSVAQWAAGALVRAAMAESGPK
;
A
#
# COMPACT_ATOMS: atom_id res chain seq x y z
N LEU A 1 0.68 -11.72 -19.22
CA LEU A 1 2.01 -11.95 -18.61
C LEU A 1 2.21 -11.09 -17.35
N VAL A 2 2.20 -9.75 -17.44
CA VAL A 2 2.44 -8.85 -16.28
C VAL A 2 1.49 -9.12 -15.11
N GLN A 3 0.18 -9.29 -15.34
CA GLN A 3 -0.79 -9.57 -14.28
C GLN A 3 -0.47 -10.85 -13.50
N ALA A 4 -0.16 -11.95 -14.18
CA ALA A 4 0.14 -13.23 -13.54
C ALA A 4 1.38 -13.16 -12.63
N VAL A 5 2.42 -12.44 -13.05
CA VAL A 5 3.65 -12.26 -12.25
C VAL A 5 3.40 -11.30 -11.08
N VAL A 6 2.51 -10.31 -11.25
CA VAL A 6 2.06 -9.45 -10.14
C VAL A 6 1.27 -10.27 -9.11
N ASP A 7 0.37 -11.14 -9.54
CA ASP A 7 -0.43 -11.99 -8.64
C ASP A 7 0.48 -12.94 -7.85
N GLU A 8 1.49 -13.53 -8.50
CA GLU A 8 2.53 -14.33 -7.84
C GLU A 8 3.31 -13.48 -6.82
N GLY A 9 3.74 -12.28 -7.20
CA GLY A 9 4.43 -11.34 -6.31
C GLY A 9 3.57 -10.92 -5.11
N LEU A 10 2.23 -10.91 -5.25
CA LEU A 10 1.30 -10.55 -4.19
C LEU A 10 0.88 -11.73 -3.30
N GLY A 11 1.03 -12.99 -3.73
CA GLY A 11 0.41 -14.18 -3.12
C GLY A 11 0.17 -14.14 -1.59
N PRO A 12 1.19 -14.31 -0.72
CA PRO A 12 1.04 -14.29 0.73
C PRO A 12 0.52 -12.98 1.33
N ILE A 13 0.67 -11.86 0.61
CA ILE A 13 0.15 -10.56 1.05
C ILE A 13 -1.38 -10.59 0.98
N LEU A 14 -1.95 -11.19 -0.08
CA LEU A 14 -3.40 -11.21 -0.32
C LEU A 14 -4.17 -12.04 0.71
N THR A 15 -3.52 -13.02 1.33
CA THR A 15 -4.09 -13.88 2.36
C THR A 15 -3.76 -13.42 3.77
N TRP A 16 -3.07 -12.27 3.92
CA TRP A 16 -2.71 -11.73 5.23
C TRP A 16 -3.94 -11.49 6.10
N LYS A 17 -3.83 -11.88 7.38
CA LYS A 17 -4.82 -11.67 8.43
C LYS A 17 -4.10 -11.41 9.75
N SER A 18 -4.77 -10.72 10.67
CA SER A 18 -4.28 -10.49 12.03
C SER A 18 -5.37 -10.75 13.05
N ALA A 19 -4.98 -11.39 14.17
CA ALA A 19 -5.81 -11.65 15.34
C ALA A 19 -5.75 -10.52 16.39
N SER A 20 -4.91 -9.50 16.18
CA SER A 20 -4.81 -8.35 17.09
C SER A 20 -6.02 -7.42 16.92
N ASP A 21 -6.49 -6.82 18.02
CA ASP A 21 -7.47 -5.72 18.01
C ASP A 21 -6.81 -4.33 18.02
N ASP A 22 -5.49 -4.28 18.18
CA ASP A 22 -4.71 -3.04 18.07
C ASP A 22 -4.43 -2.72 16.60
N ALA A 23 -5.00 -1.61 16.11
CA ALA A 23 -4.85 -1.17 14.73
C ALA A 23 -3.42 -0.75 14.37
N GLU A 24 -2.65 -0.17 15.29
CA GLU A 24 -1.26 0.20 15.03
C GLU A 24 -0.41 -1.05 14.87
N ARG A 25 -0.60 -2.05 15.74
CA ARG A 25 0.05 -3.36 15.62
C ARG A 25 -0.32 -4.08 14.33
N ARG A 26 -1.62 -4.11 13.96
CA ARG A 26 -2.07 -4.73 12.69
C ARG A 26 -1.43 -4.08 11.46
N VAL A 27 -1.30 -2.75 11.46
CA VAL A 27 -0.64 -2.02 10.37
C VAL A 27 0.85 -2.35 10.33
N ALA A 28 1.54 -2.34 11.47
CA ALA A 28 2.95 -2.73 11.54
C ALA A 28 3.16 -4.17 11.04
N ASP A 29 2.33 -5.12 11.49
CA ASP A 29 2.39 -6.53 11.06
C ASP A 29 2.17 -6.69 9.54
N LEU A 30 1.21 -5.95 8.95
CA LEU A 30 0.99 -5.94 7.51
C LEU A 30 2.23 -5.43 6.77
N PHE A 31 2.84 -4.34 7.22
CA PHE A 31 4.03 -3.76 6.59
C PHE A 31 5.22 -4.71 6.69
N ALA A 32 5.48 -5.26 7.88
CA ALA A 32 6.54 -6.23 8.11
C ALA A 32 6.38 -7.50 7.26
N THR A 33 5.15 -7.91 6.96
CA THR A 33 4.88 -9.06 6.10
C THR A 33 5.00 -8.72 4.61
N ALA A 34 4.45 -7.58 4.19
CA ALA A 34 4.28 -7.25 2.78
C ALA A 34 5.52 -6.62 2.15
N MET A 35 6.18 -5.70 2.85
CA MET A 35 7.25 -4.88 2.28
C MET A 35 8.49 -5.67 1.86
N PRO A 36 8.98 -6.69 2.62
CA PRO A 36 10.11 -7.51 2.15
C PRO A 36 9.77 -8.26 0.86
N ARG A 37 8.52 -8.68 0.70
CA ARG A 37 8.07 -9.34 -0.53
C ARG A 37 7.91 -8.34 -1.68
N ILE A 38 7.40 -7.14 -1.43
CA ILE A 38 7.35 -6.07 -2.43
C ILE A 38 8.74 -5.75 -2.94
N GLU A 39 9.74 -5.70 -2.05
CA GLU A 39 11.14 -5.52 -2.40
C GLU A 39 11.72 -6.72 -3.17
N ALA A 40 11.45 -7.95 -2.73
CA ALA A 40 11.92 -9.15 -3.44
C ALA A 40 11.38 -9.23 -4.89
N PHE A 41 10.19 -8.69 -5.13
CA PHE A 41 9.56 -8.60 -6.46
C PHE A 41 9.58 -7.18 -7.04
N GLU A 42 10.53 -6.34 -6.62
CA GLU A 42 10.58 -4.91 -6.96
C GLU A 42 10.56 -4.68 -8.48
N ALA A 43 11.34 -5.44 -9.25
CA ALA A 43 11.39 -5.33 -10.70
C ALA A 43 10.00 -5.59 -11.35
N THR A 44 9.29 -6.62 -10.88
CA THR A 44 7.93 -6.94 -11.32
C THR A 44 6.97 -5.80 -11.01
N PHE A 45 6.98 -5.28 -9.78
CA PHE A 45 6.08 -4.21 -9.41
C PHE A 45 6.40 -2.87 -10.09
N LYS A 46 7.68 -2.57 -10.34
CA LYS A 46 8.11 -1.41 -11.14
C LYS A 46 7.67 -1.55 -12.61
N ALA A 47 7.74 -2.75 -13.18
CA ALA A 47 7.21 -3.01 -14.52
C ALA A 47 5.69 -2.80 -14.60
N ALA A 48 4.94 -3.28 -13.60
CA ALA A 48 3.52 -3.01 -13.47
C ALA A 48 3.21 -1.51 -13.25
N LEU A 49 4.10 -0.79 -12.55
CA LEU A 49 4.02 0.67 -12.43
C LEU A 49 4.17 1.37 -13.78
N LYS A 50 5.24 1.04 -14.50
CA LYS A 50 5.50 1.56 -15.84
C LYS A 50 4.34 1.30 -16.80
N LEU A 51 3.79 0.07 -16.82
CA LEU A 51 2.65 -0.27 -17.68
C LEU A 51 1.42 0.59 -17.37
N SER A 52 1.11 0.79 -16.09
CA SER A 52 -0.02 1.63 -15.67
C SER A 52 0.14 3.09 -16.10
N LEU A 53 1.36 3.64 -16.00
CA LEU A 53 1.66 5.01 -16.40
C LEU A 53 1.59 5.17 -17.94
N ASP A 54 2.11 4.20 -18.68
CA ASP A 54 2.05 4.17 -20.15
C ASP A 54 0.61 4.09 -20.66
N GLN A 55 -0.20 3.19 -20.10
CA GLN A 55 -1.63 3.11 -20.45
C GLN A 55 -2.38 4.40 -20.13
N TRP A 56 -2.06 5.07 -19.01
CA TRP A 56 -2.65 6.37 -18.68
C TRP A 56 -2.27 7.43 -19.72
N ALA A 57 -0.98 7.53 -20.08
CA ALA A 57 -0.49 8.50 -21.06
C ALA A 57 -1.12 8.29 -22.44
N ARG A 58 -1.16 7.05 -22.92
CA ARG A 58 -1.84 6.67 -24.19
C ARG A 58 -3.32 7.00 -24.18
N ARG A 59 -4.00 6.82 -23.04
CA ARG A 59 -5.41 7.19 -22.88
C ARG A 59 -5.61 8.69 -23.00
N GLN A 60 -4.75 9.51 -22.37
CA GLN A 60 -4.81 10.97 -22.50
C GLN A 60 -4.52 11.44 -23.93
N ALA A 61 -3.64 10.75 -24.64
CA ALA A 61 -3.32 11.05 -26.03
C ALA A 61 -4.37 10.54 -27.05
N GLY A 62 -5.39 9.80 -26.61
CA GLY A 62 -6.36 9.17 -27.51
C GLY A 62 -5.79 8.03 -28.38
N THR A 63 -4.61 7.52 -28.03
CA THR A 63 -3.90 6.47 -28.80
C THR A 63 -3.98 5.09 -28.14
N LEU A 64 -4.71 4.96 -27.03
CA LEU A 64 -4.92 3.67 -26.38
C LEU A 64 -5.84 2.81 -27.25
N GLY A 65 -5.36 1.64 -27.66
CA GLY A 65 -6.16 0.66 -28.39
C GLY A 65 -7.22 -0.02 -27.52
N SER A 66 -7.72 -1.18 -27.97
CA SER A 66 -8.70 -2.01 -27.25
C SER A 66 -8.09 -2.87 -26.13
N GLU A 67 -6.86 -2.58 -25.72
CA GLU A 67 -6.18 -3.32 -24.66
C GLU A 67 -6.94 -3.21 -23.33
N PRO A 68 -7.09 -4.30 -22.55
CA PRO A 68 -7.70 -4.24 -21.23
C PRO A 68 -6.96 -3.26 -20.31
N ALA A 69 -7.73 -2.50 -19.52
CA ALA A 69 -7.16 -1.65 -18.49
C ALA A 69 -6.44 -2.52 -17.45
N PHE A 70 -5.17 -2.20 -17.18
CA PHE A 70 -4.47 -2.78 -16.04
C PHE A 70 -5.13 -2.27 -14.76
N THR A 71 -5.80 -3.17 -14.03
CA THR A 71 -6.52 -2.82 -12.79
C THR A 71 -5.65 -3.08 -11.57
N ARG A 72 -5.76 -2.19 -10.58
CA ARG A 72 -5.14 -2.32 -9.27
C ARG A 72 -6.24 -2.27 -8.21
N GLY A 73 -6.17 -3.10 -7.19
CA GLY A 73 -7.23 -3.13 -6.16
C GLY A 73 -6.82 -3.65 -4.80
N HIS A 74 -5.90 -4.63 -4.73
CA HIS A 74 -5.61 -5.35 -3.49
C HIS A 74 -5.15 -4.47 -2.33
N ARG A 75 -4.41 -3.38 -2.62
CA ARG A 75 -3.92 -2.45 -1.60
C ARG A 75 -5.04 -1.83 -0.75
N VAL A 76 -6.15 -1.46 -1.39
CA VAL A 76 -7.24 -0.76 -0.71
C VAL A 76 -7.88 -1.66 0.33
N ASP A 77 -8.14 -2.92 -0.04
CA ASP A 77 -8.80 -3.87 0.86
C ASP A 77 -7.88 -4.32 1.99
N LEU A 78 -6.59 -4.59 1.69
CA LEU A 78 -5.59 -4.91 2.71
C LEU A 78 -5.46 -3.82 3.77
N LEU A 79 -5.36 -2.56 3.35
CA LEU A 79 -5.21 -1.44 4.29
C LEU A 79 -6.48 -1.24 5.11
N LYS A 80 -7.67 -1.37 4.51
CA LYS A 80 -8.95 -1.32 5.24
C LYS A 80 -9.08 -2.45 6.25
N ASP A 81 -8.61 -3.66 5.92
CA ASP A 81 -8.58 -4.82 6.83
C ASP A 81 -7.59 -4.61 7.98
N ALA A 82 -6.43 -4.00 7.72
CA ALA A 82 -5.45 -3.68 8.75
C ALA A 82 -6.00 -2.69 9.78
N ILE A 83 -6.68 -1.63 9.33
CA ILE A 83 -7.27 -0.63 10.23
C ILE A 83 -8.69 -0.98 10.69
N ALA A 84 -9.20 -2.18 10.40
CA ALA A 84 -10.59 -2.58 10.69
C ALA A 84 -11.04 -2.34 12.14
N PRO A 85 -10.20 -2.50 13.19
CA PRO A 85 -10.61 -2.20 14.57
C PRO A 85 -11.04 -0.74 14.80
N LEU A 86 -10.66 0.18 13.90
CA LEU A 86 -11.00 1.59 14.00
C LEU A 86 -12.40 1.94 13.45
N LYS A 87 -13.13 1.00 12.82
CA LYS A 87 -14.47 1.27 12.23
C LYS A 87 -15.49 1.80 13.24
N GLY A 88 -15.37 1.44 14.52
CA GLY A 88 -16.25 1.94 15.60
C GLY A 88 -15.71 3.17 16.36
N ARG A 89 -14.44 3.54 16.11
CA ARG A 89 -13.72 4.63 16.80
C ARG A 89 -13.61 5.88 15.92
N LEU A 90 -13.48 5.70 14.60
CA LEU A 90 -13.37 6.80 13.64
C LEU A 90 -14.68 7.06 12.91
N LYS A 91 -14.96 8.33 12.62
CA LYS A 91 -16.02 8.68 11.66
C LYS A 91 -15.68 8.08 10.28
N PRO A 92 -16.67 7.72 9.44
CA PRO A 92 -16.40 7.10 8.13
C PRO A 92 -15.44 7.90 7.24
N ARG A 93 -15.48 9.23 7.30
CA ARG A 93 -14.55 10.11 6.58
C ARG A 93 -13.11 9.98 7.09
N GLN A 94 -12.91 9.90 8.40
CA GLN A 94 -11.59 9.73 9.02
C GLN A 94 -11.01 8.35 8.69
N PHE A 95 -11.83 7.29 8.77
CA PHE A 95 -11.42 5.94 8.40
C PHE A 95 -10.96 5.86 6.94
N ARG A 96 -11.72 6.44 6.00
CA ARG A 96 -11.33 6.50 4.59
C ARG A 96 -10.04 7.30 4.38
N ARG A 97 -9.90 8.45 5.06
CA ARG A 97 -8.69 9.28 4.98
C ARG A 97 -7.46 8.52 5.47
N LEU A 98 -7.57 7.76 6.56
CA LEU A 98 -6.47 6.94 7.07
C LEU A 98 -6.07 5.85 6.06
N ALA A 99 -7.03 5.12 5.49
CA ALA A 99 -6.73 4.11 4.48
C ALA A 99 -6.04 4.72 3.23
N GLN A 100 -6.48 5.89 2.79
CA GLN A 100 -5.85 6.63 1.69
C GLN A 100 -4.43 7.07 2.06
N ALA A 101 -4.22 7.63 3.25
CA ALA A 101 -2.90 8.07 3.69
C ALA A 101 -1.91 6.90 3.81
N LEU A 102 -2.34 5.78 4.39
CA LEU A 102 -1.52 4.56 4.45
C LEU A 102 -1.16 4.03 3.06
N SER A 103 -2.01 4.25 2.05
CA SER A 103 -1.73 3.79 0.68
C SER A 103 -0.58 4.53 0.00
N LEU A 104 -0.22 5.72 0.49
CA LEU A 104 0.93 6.50 0.03
C LEU A 104 2.26 5.88 0.49
N VAL A 105 2.26 5.15 1.60
CA VAL A 105 3.45 4.56 2.23
C VAL A 105 3.47 3.03 2.11
N PHE A 106 2.63 2.44 1.27
CA PHE A 106 2.53 0.99 1.09
C PHE A 106 2.55 0.63 -0.40
N GLY A 107 3.51 -0.18 -0.84
CA GLY A 107 3.64 -0.62 -2.23
C GLY A 107 4.98 -0.27 -2.87
N VAL A 108 5.07 -0.45 -4.18
CA VAL A 108 6.32 -0.18 -4.92
C VAL A 108 6.64 1.31 -5.01
N GLU A 109 5.63 2.19 -4.91
CA GLU A 109 5.85 3.63 -4.96
C GLU A 109 6.70 4.13 -3.78
N VAL A 110 6.50 3.58 -2.57
CA VAL A 110 7.35 3.93 -1.42
C VAL A 110 8.77 3.38 -1.57
N VAL A 111 8.93 2.22 -2.22
CA VAL A 111 10.26 1.67 -2.56
C VAL A 111 10.97 2.60 -3.53
N THR A 112 10.29 3.07 -4.59
CA THR A 112 10.84 4.04 -5.54
C THR A 112 11.27 5.33 -4.84
N VAL A 113 10.44 5.89 -3.97
CA VAL A 113 10.80 7.13 -3.27
C VAL A 113 11.99 6.92 -2.33
N LEU A 114 11.95 5.90 -1.47
CA LEU A 114 12.95 5.75 -0.41
C LEU A 114 14.27 5.15 -0.90
N LYS A 115 14.25 4.22 -1.86
CA LYS A 115 15.48 3.63 -2.40
C LYS A 115 16.03 4.41 -3.59
N ASP A 116 15.20 4.74 -4.59
CA ASP A 116 15.71 5.31 -5.84
C ASP A 116 16.02 6.81 -5.72
N ILE A 117 15.25 7.56 -4.92
CA ILE A 117 15.44 9.01 -4.74
C ILE A 117 16.33 9.31 -3.54
N TRP A 118 16.03 8.70 -2.38
CA TRP A 118 16.77 8.96 -1.15
C TRP A 118 18.01 8.06 -0.95
N GLY A 119 18.13 6.95 -1.69
CA GLY A 119 19.29 6.06 -1.61
C GLY A 119 19.33 5.16 -0.38
N LEU A 120 18.20 4.95 0.31
CA LEU A 120 18.14 4.13 1.52
C LEU A 120 18.32 2.64 1.22
N ASP A 121 18.95 1.93 2.15
CA ASP A 121 18.94 0.47 2.13
C ASP A 121 17.58 -0.12 2.55
N SER A 122 17.45 -1.45 2.49
CA SER A 122 16.21 -2.17 2.82
C SER A 122 15.76 -1.93 4.27
N ALA A 123 16.69 -1.92 5.23
CA ALA A 123 16.38 -1.77 6.64
C ALA A 123 15.97 -0.33 6.98
N GLU A 124 16.68 0.65 6.43
CA GLU A 124 16.37 2.07 6.55
C GLU A 124 15.01 2.40 5.92
N MET A 125 14.77 1.93 4.70
CA MET A 125 13.49 2.08 3.99
C MET A 125 12.32 1.51 4.82
N MET A 126 12.49 0.29 5.36
CA MET A 126 11.48 -0.35 6.19
C MET A 126 11.22 0.42 7.48
N SER A 127 12.28 0.94 8.12
CA SER A 127 12.18 1.72 9.36
C SER A 127 11.38 3.01 9.13
N VAL A 128 11.67 3.75 8.06
CA VAL A 128 10.95 4.97 7.68
C VAL A 128 9.49 4.67 7.34
N ALA A 129 9.23 3.63 6.54
CA ALA A 129 7.87 3.26 6.15
C ALA A 129 7.00 2.86 7.35
N GLN A 130 7.53 2.05 8.28
CA GLN A 130 6.83 1.66 9.50
C GLN A 130 6.59 2.84 10.44
N TRP A 131 7.59 3.71 10.62
CA TRP A 131 7.45 4.92 11.41
C TRP A 131 6.34 5.83 10.87
N ALA A 132 6.32 6.06 9.56
CA ALA A 132 5.29 6.88 8.91
C ALA A 132 3.90 6.25 9.03
N ALA A 133 3.77 4.94 8.80
CA ALA A 133 2.51 4.22 8.93
C ALA A 133 1.96 4.30 10.37
N GLY A 134 2.80 4.06 11.38
CA GLY A 134 2.42 4.19 12.78
C GLY A 134 2.02 5.63 13.13
N ALA A 135 2.75 6.63 12.65
CA ALA A 135 2.43 8.04 12.86
C ALA A 135 1.04 8.41 12.30
N LEU A 136 0.68 7.92 11.12
CA LEU A 136 -0.65 8.11 10.53
C LEU A 136 -1.77 7.49 11.37
N VAL A 137 -1.55 6.28 11.89
CA VAL A 137 -2.52 5.60 12.75
C VAL A 137 -2.69 6.36 14.07
N ARG A 138 -1.60 6.75 14.73
CA ARG A 138 -1.63 7.55 15.97
C ARG A 138 -2.32 8.89 15.76
N ALA A 139 -2.04 9.59 14.66
CA ALA A 139 -2.69 10.84 14.33
C ALA A 139 -4.21 10.67 14.16
N ALA A 140 -4.64 9.64 13.41
CA ALA A 140 -6.06 9.36 13.22
C ALA A 140 -6.78 9.02 14.55
N MET A 141 -6.12 8.29 15.45
CA MET A 141 -6.65 8.00 16.79
C MET A 141 -6.71 9.24 17.68
N ALA A 142 -5.73 10.13 17.63
CA ALA A 142 -5.74 11.37 18.40
C ALA A 142 -6.85 12.33 17.94
N GLU A 143 -7.13 12.39 16.64
CA GLU A 143 -8.25 13.16 16.07
C GLU A 143 -9.62 12.53 16.31
N SER A 144 -9.66 11.28 16.80
CA SER A 144 -10.88 10.64 17.27
C SER A 144 -11.24 11.25 18.63
N GLY A 145 -11.83 12.45 18.59
CA GLY A 145 -12.37 13.09 19.78
C GLY A 145 -13.40 12.20 20.48
N PRO A 146 -13.72 12.47 21.76
CA PRO A 146 -14.78 11.76 22.46
C PRO A 146 -16.08 11.81 21.65
N LYS A 147 -16.81 10.69 21.64
CA LYS A 147 -18.13 10.57 20.97
C LYS A 147 -19.10 11.62 21.50
#